data_AF-A0A537S236-F1
#
_entry.id   AF-A0A537S236-F1
#
_cell.length_a   1.000
_cell.length_b   1.000
_cell.length_c   1.000
_cell.angle_alpha   90.00
_cell.angle_beta   90.00
_cell.angle_gamma   90.00
#
_symmetry.space_group_name_H-M   'P 1'
#
loop_
_entity.id
_entity.type
_entity.pdbx_description
1 polymer ?
#
loop_
_entity_poly.entity_id
_entity_poly.type
_entity_poly.pdbx_seq_one_letter_code
_entity_poly.pdbx_strand_id
1 'polypeptide(L)'
;MPEVSDYNGFSDYRVADIGLAEWGRKEIAIAETEMPGLMALRDEFGRSKPLSGARITGCLHMTIQTAVLIETLIHLGASVRWSSCNIYSTQDHAASAIAARGIPVFAWKGETEEEYEWCIEQTLKGPDGWVPNMILDDGGDATKIVHDRHPHLLAEIRGISEETTTGVHRLYEMMRNGELKAPAFNVNDSVTKSKFDNLYGVRESLVDGIKR
;
A
#
# COMPACT_ATOMS: atom_id res chain seq x y z
N MET A 1 -4.54 -12.42 15.96
CA MET A 1 -5.17 -11.30 15.25
C MET A 1 -5.76 -10.31 16.25
N PRO A 2 -5.57 -8.99 16.07
CA PRO A 2 -6.21 -7.92 16.87
C PRO A 2 -7.73 -8.04 16.88
N GLU A 3 -8.52 -7.36 17.71
CA GLU A 3 -9.99 -7.37 17.58
C GLU A 3 -10.48 -6.25 16.63
N VAL A 4 -11.68 -6.41 16.03
CA VAL A 4 -12.34 -5.32 15.28
C VAL A 4 -13.32 -4.62 16.20
N SER A 5 -13.08 -3.35 16.44
CA SER A 5 -14.07 -2.43 16.98
C SER A 5 -14.74 -1.66 15.84
N ASP A 6 -16.04 -1.39 15.98
CA ASP A 6 -16.68 -0.39 15.12
C ASP A 6 -16.15 1.00 15.50
N TYR A 7 -15.64 1.75 14.52
CA TYR A 7 -15.17 3.11 14.72
C TYR A 7 -15.96 4.06 13.82
N ASN A 8 -16.82 4.87 14.42
CA ASN A 8 -17.73 5.78 13.72
C ASN A 8 -18.59 5.09 12.63
N GLY A 9 -19.06 3.86 12.86
CA GLY A 9 -19.85 3.09 11.91
C GLY A 9 -19.05 2.41 10.79
N PHE A 10 -17.71 2.40 10.89
CA PHE A 10 -16.81 1.71 9.98
C PHE A 10 -16.09 0.57 10.70
N SER A 11 -16.10 -0.62 10.10
CA SER A 11 -15.49 -1.85 10.64
C SER A 11 -14.72 -2.68 9.60
N ASP A 12 -14.60 -2.17 8.37
CA ASP A 12 -13.90 -2.83 7.26
C ASP A 12 -12.39 -2.54 7.31
N TYR A 13 -11.75 -2.91 8.42
CA TYR A 13 -10.32 -2.78 8.66
C TYR A 13 -9.84 -3.80 9.71
N ARG A 14 -8.52 -3.96 9.86
CA ARG A 14 -7.89 -4.69 10.97
C ARG A 14 -6.54 -4.03 11.31
N VAL A 15 -6.46 -3.42 12.49
CA VAL A 15 -5.24 -2.74 12.99
C VAL A 15 -5.02 -3.10 14.45
N ALA A 16 -3.81 -2.87 14.98
CA ALA A 16 -3.47 -3.22 16.36
C ALA A 16 -4.32 -2.49 17.41
N ASP A 17 -4.42 -1.15 17.31
CA ASP A 17 -5.15 -0.32 18.27
C ASP A 17 -5.64 0.98 17.61
N ILE A 18 -6.95 1.06 17.34
CA ILE A 18 -7.57 2.25 16.74
C ILE A 18 -7.42 3.53 17.60
N GLY A 19 -7.16 3.39 18.90
CA GLY A 19 -6.88 4.50 19.81
C GLY A 19 -5.63 5.31 19.44
N LEU A 20 -4.74 4.76 18.62
CA LEU A 20 -3.52 5.43 18.15
C LEU A 20 -3.77 6.42 16.99
N ALA A 21 -5.00 6.52 16.49
CA ALA A 21 -5.32 7.30 15.28
C ALA A 21 -4.97 8.80 15.40
N GLU A 22 -5.18 9.43 16.55
CA GLU A 22 -4.86 10.86 16.73
C GLU A 22 -3.35 11.11 16.66
N TRP A 23 -2.54 10.21 17.22
CA TRP A 23 -1.08 10.30 17.14
C TRP A 23 -0.62 10.12 15.70
N GLY A 24 -1.08 9.07 15.01
CA GLY A 24 -0.76 8.86 13.60
C GLY A 24 -1.15 10.06 12.74
N ARG A 25 -2.28 10.70 13.03
CA ARG A 25 -2.71 11.91 12.31
C ARG A 25 -1.74 13.08 12.46
N LYS A 26 -1.19 13.29 13.66
CA LYS A 26 -0.18 14.33 13.90
C LYS A 26 1.11 14.04 13.13
N GLU A 27 1.56 12.79 13.10
CA GLU A 27 2.76 12.42 12.33
C GLU A 27 2.54 12.50 10.82
N ILE A 28 1.36 12.14 10.32
CA ILE A 28 1.01 12.33 8.90
C ILE A 28 1.07 13.81 8.53
N ALA A 29 0.53 14.71 9.36
CA ALA A 29 0.59 16.15 9.10
C ALA A 29 2.03 16.68 9.05
N ILE A 30 2.96 16.11 9.83
CA ILE A 30 4.39 16.43 9.75
C ILE A 30 4.98 15.84 8.47
N ALA A 31 4.68 14.59 8.12
CA ALA A 31 5.20 13.97 6.91
C ALA A 31 4.75 14.69 5.63
N GLU A 32 3.54 15.27 5.59
CA GLU A 32 3.09 16.09 4.47
C GLU A 32 4.02 17.29 4.20
N THR A 33 4.65 17.88 5.23
CA THR A 33 5.62 18.97 5.04
C THR A 33 6.95 18.49 4.45
N GLU A 34 7.30 17.23 4.64
CA GLU A 34 8.52 16.59 4.15
C GLU A 34 8.32 15.84 2.82
N MET A 35 7.10 15.83 2.26
CA MET A 35 6.77 15.14 1.01
C MET A 35 6.25 16.10 -0.07
N PRO A 36 7.02 17.16 -0.44
CA PRO A 36 6.55 18.20 -1.34
C PRO A 36 6.18 17.69 -2.74
N GLY A 37 6.79 16.60 -3.21
CA GLY A 37 6.44 15.99 -4.49
C GLY A 37 5.02 15.43 -4.51
N LEU A 38 4.61 14.69 -3.46
CA LEU A 38 3.23 14.19 -3.36
C LEU A 38 2.23 15.33 -3.18
N MET A 39 2.59 16.34 -2.39
CA MET A 39 1.71 17.50 -2.17
C MET A 39 1.50 18.29 -3.46
N ALA A 40 2.56 18.50 -4.26
CA ALA A 40 2.46 19.13 -5.57
C ALA A 40 1.55 18.34 -6.53
N LEU A 41 1.61 17.00 -6.53
CA LEU A 41 0.70 16.17 -7.34
C LEU A 41 -0.76 16.35 -6.91
N ARG A 42 -1.03 16.46 -5.60
CA ARG A 42 -2.38 16.74 -5.09
C ARG A 42 -2.89 18.08 -5.58
N ASP A 43 -2.05 19.11 -5.61
CA ASP A 43 -2.41 20.45 -6.07
C ASP A 43 -2.65 20.49 -7.59
N GLU A 44 -1.74 19.88 -8.36
CA GLU A 44 -1.78 19.88 -9.83
C GLU A 44 -2.96 19.06 -10.37
N PHE A 45 -3.15 17.84 -9.87
CA PHE A 45 -4.11 16.88 -10.42
C PHE A 45 -5.38 16.70 -9.58
N GLY A 46 -5.47 17.34 -8.42
CA GLY A 46 -6.63 17.23 -7.52
C GLY A 46 -7.95 17.66 -8.16
N ARG A 47 -7.92 18.58 -9.13
CA ARG A 47 -9.11 19.03 -9.86
C ARG A 47 -9.53 18.07 -10.98
N SER A 48 -8.59 17.48 -11.69
CA SER A 48 -8.87 16.59 -12.82
C SER A 48 -9.24 15.17 -12.38
N LYS A 49 -8.91 14.80 -11.13
CA LYS A 49 -9.21 13.48 -10.54
C LYS A 49 -8.85 12.32 -11.48
N PRO A 50 -7.57 12.22 -11.91
CA PRO A 50 -7.16 11.27 -12.93
C PRO A 50 -7.35 9.80 -12.53
N LEU A 51 -7.46 9.52 -11.23
CA LEU A 51 -7.70 8.18 -10.71
C LEU A 51 -9.18 7.91 -10.44
N SER A 52 -10.11 8.75 -10.93
CA SER A 52 -11.54 8.50 -10.79
C SER A 52 -11.91 7.12 -11.38
N GLY A 53 -12.49 6.26 -10.53
CA GLY A 53 -12.86 4.88 -10.89
C GLY A 53 -11.73 3.85 -10.72
N ALA A 54 -10.54 4.28 -10.30
CA ALA A 54 -9.49 3.38 -9.84
C ALA A 54 -9.92 2.68 -8.55
N ARG A 55 -9.68 1.37 -8.50
CA ARG A 55 -9.84 0.49 -7.35
C ARG A 55 -8.49 -0.17 -7.12
N ILE A 56 -7.72 0.41 -6.20
CA ILE A 56 -6.31 0.08 -6.00
C ILE A 56 -6.19 -0.81 -4.78
N THR A 57 -5.67 -2.02 -4.97
CA THR A 57 -5.10 -2.80 -3.87
C THR A 57 -3.65 -2.39 -3.69
N GLY A 58 -3.29 -1.92 -2.50
CA GLY A 58 -1.91 -1.63 -2.11
C GLY A 58 -1.36 -2.70 -1.18
N CYS A 59 -0.17 -3.22 -1.48
CA CYS A 59 0.60 -4.10 -0.62
C CYS A 59 2.03 -3.53 -0.50
N LEU A 60 2.21 -2.66 0.50
CA LEU A 60 3.44 -1.90 0.72
C LEU A 60 3.50 -1.56 2.21
N HIS A 61 4.70 -1.50 2.80
CA HIS A 61 4.93 -1.12 4.20
C HIS A 61 3.94 -0.07 4.71
N MET A 62 3.14 -0.42 5.73
CA MET A 62 2.10 0.48 6.27
C MET A 62 2.69 1.49 7.25
N THR A 63 3.35 2.52 6.71
CA THR A 63 4.04 3.59 7.45
C THR A 63 3.30 4.93 7.37
N ILE A 64 3.78 5.93 8.10
CA ILE A 64 3.34 7.33 7.98
C ILE A 64 3.52 7.86 6.56
N GLN A 65 4.62 7.54 5.88
CA GLN A 65 4.87 7.99 4.50
C GLN A 65 3.86 7.34 3.53
N THR A 66 3.57 6.05 3.73
CA THR A 66 2.55 5.33 2.95
C THR A 66 1.16 5.90 3.20
N ALA A 67 0.84 6.34 4.42
CA ALA A 67 -0.41 7.03 4.69
C ALA A 67 -0.58 8.32 3.84
N VAL A 68 0.49 9.09 3.63
CA VAL A 68 0.47 10.26 2.72
C VAL A 68 0.26 9.84 1.26
N LEU A 69 0.85 8.73 0.82
CA LEU A 69 0.62 8.14 -0.51
C LEU A 69 -0.85 7.71 -0.68
N ILE A 70 -1.40 6.94 0.26
CA ILE A 70 -2.79 6.47 0.28
C ILE A 70 -3.75 7.66 0.12
N GLU A 71 -3.57 8.69 0.95
CA GLU A 71 -4.42 9.88 0.91
C GLU A 71 -4.23 10.69 -0.38
N THR A 72 -3.05 10.65 -0.99
CA THR A 72 -2.82 11.24 -2.32
C THR A 72 -3.61 10.50 -3.40
N LEU A 73 -3.57 9.18 -3.42
CA LEU A 73 -4.32 8.37 -4.40
C LEU A 73 -5.83 8.63 -4.28
N ILE A 74 -6.35 8.66 -3.06
CA ILE A 74 -7.76 9.00 -2.80
C ILE A 74 -8.07 10.43 -3.22
N HIS A 75 -7.20 11.39 -2.88
CA HIS A 75 -7.36 12.79 -3.31
C HIS A 75 -7.37 12.93 -4.83
N LEU A 76 -6.68 12.05 -5.56
CA LEU A 76 -6.70 12.00 -7.02
C LEU A 76 -7.88 11.20 -7.61
N GLY A 77 -8.78 10.67 -6.79
CA GLY A 77 -10.05 10.06 -7.18
C GLY A 77 -10.12 8.53 -7.03
N ALA A 78 -9.08 7.88 -6.52
CA ALA A 78 -9.08 6.43 -6.32
C ALA A 78 -9.93 6.01 -5.12
N SER A 79 -10.41 4.76 -5.17
CA SER A 79 -10.75 3.99 -3.98
C SER A 79 -9.64 2.98 -3.72
N VAL A 80 -9.31 2.74 -2.46
CA VAL A 80 -8.13 1.95 -2.08
C VAL A 80 -8.46 0.97 -0.97
N ARG A 81 -7.74 -0.16 -0.95
CA ARG A 81 -7.66 -1.11 0.17
C ARG A 81 -6.20 -1.47 0.36
N TRP A 82 -5.73 -1.58 1.61
CA TRP A 82 -4.29 -1.64 1.88
C TRP A 82 -3.90 -2.74 2.87
N SER A 83 -2.77 -3.38 2.60
CA SER A 83 -2.04 -4.26 3.52
C SER A 83 -0.56 -3.90 3.53
N SER A 84 0.15 -4.34 4.58
CA SER A 84 1.62 -4.25 4.60
C SER A 84 2.23 -5.33 3.71
N CYS A 85 3.46 -5.12 3.21
CA CYS A 85 4.27 -6.14 2.52
C CYS A 85 5.31 -6.81 3.45
N ASN A 86 5.30 -6.49 4.75
CA ASN A 86 6.21 -7.11 5.71
C ASN A 86 5.64 -7.08 7.13
N ILE A 87 5.72 -8.24 7.79
CA ILE A 87 5.15 -8.53 9.12
C ILE A 87 5.62 -7.61 10.25
N TYR A 88 6.77 -6.92 10.13
CA TYR A 88 7.31 -6.04 11.18
C TYR A 88 7.35 -4.56 10.81
N SER A 89 6.99 -4.22 9.58
CA SER A 89 7.20 -2.88 9.04
C SER A 89 6.08 -1.90 9.35
N THR A 90 4.89 -2.40 9.70
CA THR A 90 3.74 -1.56 10.02
C THR A 90 4.05 -0.63 11.19
N GLN A 91 3.69 0.64 11.03
CA GLN A 91 3.60 1.61 12.10
C GLN A 91 2.13 1.67 12.54
N ASP A 92 1.81 1.08 13.70
CA ASP A 92 0.42 0.85 14.10
C ASP A 92 -0.41 2.14 14.22
N HIS A 93 0.21 3.24 14.61
CA HIS A 93 -0.43 4.56 14.64
C HIS A 93 -0.73 5.09 13.23
N ALA A 94 0.11 4.81 12.23
CA ALA A 94 -0.17 5.14 10.84
C ALA A 94 -1.36 4.34 10.30
N ALA A 95 -1.37 3.02 10.51
CA ALA A 95 -2.48 2.15 10.13
C ALA A 95 -3.79 2.60 10.78
N SER A 96 -3.75 2.91 12.08
CA SER A 96 -4.92 3.38 12.83
C SER A 96 -5.43 4.74 12.34
N ALA A 97 -4.54 5.65 11.97
CA ALA A 97 -4.92 6.95 11.42
C ALA A 97 -5.55 6.87 10.02
N ILE A 98 -5.24 5.82 9.24
CA ILE A 98 -5.88 5.52 7.96
C ILE A 98 -7.24 4.84 8.20
N ALA A 99 -7.31 3.83 9.08
CA ALA A 99 -8.56 3.16 9.44
C ALA A 99 -9.60 4.14 9.98
N ALA A 100 -9.22 5.06 10.88
CA ALA A 100 -10.10 6.07 11.47
C ALA A 100 -10.72 7.04 10.45
N ARG A 101 -10.18 7.11 9.23
CA ARG A 101 -10.74 7.89 8.11
C ARG A 101 -11.73 7.10 7.26
N GLY A 102 -12.06 5.86 7.63
CA GLY A 102 -12.94 5.00 6.83
C GLY A 102 -12.23 4.35 5.65
N ILE A 103 -10.90 4.21 5.70
CA ILE A 103 -10.11 3.60 4.62
C ILE A 103 -9.77 2.17 5.04
N PRO A 104 -10.08 1.15 4.22
CA PRO A 104 -9.78 -0.24 4.54
C PRO A 104 -8.28 -0.50 4.60
N VAL A 105 -7.78 -0.83 5.79
CA VAL A 105 -6.40 -1.21 6.04
C VAL A 105 -6.35 -2.46 6.92
N PHE A 106 -5.57 -3.45 6.50
CA PHE A 106 -5.39 -4.72 7.18
C PHE A 106 -3.89 -4.87 7.41
N ALA A 107 -3.41 -4.31 8.52
CA ALA A 107 -2.00 -4.29 8.84
C ALA A 107 -1.78 -4.01 10.34
N TRP A 108 -0.88 -4.76 10.95
CA TRP A 108 -0.31 -4.45 12.27
C TRP A 108 1.15 -4.90 12.36
N LYS A 109 1.86 -4.40 13.36
CA LYS A 109 3.24 -4.83 13.61
C LYS A 109 3.25 -6.18 14.33
N GLY A 110 4.08 -7.10 13.86
CA GLY A 110 4.24 -8.43 14.44
C GLY A 110 3.19 -9.44 13.99
N GLU A 111 2.73 -9.33 12.74
CA GLU A 111 1.89 -10.35 12.09
C GLU A 111 2.60 -11.72 12.07
N THR A 112 1.82 -12.79 12.16
CA THR A 112 2.29 -14.11 11.70
C THR A 112 2.22 -14.19 10.17
N GLU A 113 2.89 -15.18 9.56
CA GLU A 113 2.79 -15.41 8.11
C GLU A 113 1.34 -15.70 7.64
N GLU A 114 0.56 -16.40 8.46
CA GLU A 114 -0.87 -16.65 8.17
C GLU A 114 -1.69 -15.36 8.22
N GLU A 115 -1.39 -14.49 9.18
CA GLU A 115 -2.03 -13.18 9.31
C GLU A 115 -1.66 -12.25 8.15
N TYR A 116 -0.39 -12.26 7.73
CA TYR A 116 0.11 -11.51 6.58
C TYR A 116 -0.62 -11.87 5.29
N GLU A 117 -0.68 -13.17 4.95
CA GLU A 117 -1.44 -13.62 3.77
C GLU A 117 -2.92 -13.27 3.89
N TRP A 118 -3.51 -13.43 5.09
CA TRP A 118 -4.90 -13.06 5.33
C TRP A 118 -5.16 -11.57 5.10
N CYS A 119 -4.24 -10.70 5.51
CA CYS A 119 -4.31 -9.26 5.32
C CYS A 119 -4.35 -8.92 3.84
N ILE A 120 -3.45 -9.49 3.02
CA ILE A 120 -3.45 -9.29 1.57
C ILE A 120 -4.79 -9.74 0.97
N GLU A 121 -5.30 -10.91 1.36
CA GLU A 121 -6.59 -11.44 0.89
C GLU A 121 -7.77 -10.50 1.19
N GLN A 122 -7.76 -9.78 2.34
CA GLN A 122 -8.82 -8.81 2.67
C GLN A 122 -8.79 -7.56 1.79
N THR A 123 -7.66 -7.27 1.13
CA THR A 123 -7.54 -6.15 0.20
C THR A 123 -8.08 -6.46 -1.19
N LEU A 124 -8.32 -7.73 -1.54
CA LEU A 124 -8.73 -8.15 -2.89
C LEU A 124 -10.25 -8.13 -3.11
N LYS A 125 -11.03 -7.87 -2.07
CA LYS A 125 -12.48 -7.77 -2.11
C LYS A 125 -12.96 -6.73 -1.10
N GLY A 126 -14.07 -6.06 -1.40
CA GLY A 126 -14.71 -5.12 -0.48
C GLY A 126 -16.24 -5.11 -0.62
N PRO A 127 -16.93 -4.21 0.08
CA PRO A 127 -18.38 -4.07 0.00
C PRO A 127 -18.84 -3.73 -1.42
N ASP A 128 -20.12 -3.98 -1.71
CA ASP A 128 -20.77 -3.63 -2.98
C ASP A 128 -20.08 -4.17 -4.24
N GLY A 129 -19.45 -5.34 -4.12
CA GLY A 129 -18.74 -5.99 -5.23
C GLY A 129 -17.42 -5.33 -5.59
N TRP A 130 -16.83 -4.54 -4.68
CA TRP A 130 -15.52 -3.94 -4.90
C TRP A 130 -14.47 -5.04 -5.12
N VAL A 131 -13.74 -4.93 -6.22
CA VAL A 131 -12.57 -5.75 -6.58
C VAL A 131 -11.51 -4.86 -7.24
N PRO A 132 -10.21 -5.13 -7.10
CA PRO A 132 -9.19 -4.24 -7.64
C PRO A 132 -9.21 -4.23 -9.17
N ASN A 133 -8.91 -3.07 -9.75
CA ASN A 133 -8.57 -2.92 -11.17
C ASN A 133 -7.13 -2.39 -11.35
N MET A 134 -6.39 -2.15 -10.27
CA MET A 134 -4.96 -1.87 -10.26
C MET A 134 -4.32 -2.45 -9.01
N ILE A 135 -3.06 -2.85 -9.11
CA ILE A 135 -2.23 -3.30 -7.99
C ILE A 135 -1.06 -2.33 -7.83
N LEU A 136 -0.82 -1.89 -6.59
CA LEU A 136 0.40 -1.20 -6.17
C LEU A 136 1.14 -2.12 -5.20
N ASP A 137 2.28 -2.64 -5.61
CA ASP A 137 2.96 -3.75 -4.94
C ASP A 137 4.41 -3.39 -4.60
N ASP A 138 4.91 -4.00 -3.53
CA ASP A 138 6.26 -3.89 -3.02
C ASP A 138 6.71 -5.31 -2.64
N GLY A 139 7.53 -5.90 -3.51
CA GLY A 139 8.06 -7.26 -3.36
C GLY A 139 7.32 -8.30 -4.22
N GLY A 140 6.12 -8.00 -4.71
CA GLY A 140 5.38 -8.81 -5.67
C GLY A 140 4.45 -9.87 -5.05
N ASP A 141 4.22 -9.84 -3.73
CA ASP A 141 3.42 -10.86 -3.05
C ASP A 141 1.92 -10.74 -3.37
N ALA A 142 1.37 -9.53 -3.41
CA ALA A 142 -0.03 -9.32 -3.81
C ALA A 142 -0.23 -9.72 -5.27
N THR A 143 0.71 -9.37 -6.15
CA THR A 143 0.73 -9.77 -7.55
C THR A 143 0.72 -11.29 -7.68
N LYS A 144 1.58 -11.99 -6.92
CA LYS A 144 1.67 -13.44 -6.93
C LYS A 144 0.38 -14.10 -6.42
N ILE A 145 -0.16 -13.62 -5.30
CA ILE A 145 -1.43 -14.13 -4.74
C ILE A 145 -2.57 -13.97 -5.76
N VAL A 146 -2.67 -12.83 -6.42
CA VAL A 146 -3.69 -12.62 -7.46
C VAL A 146 -3.50 -13.58 -8.64
N HIS A 147 -2.26 -13.77 -9.12
CA HIS A 147 -2.02 -14.67 -10.25
C HIS A 147 -2.29 -16.15 -9.91
N ASP A 148 -1.91 -16.58 -8.72
CA ASP A 148 -1.98 -18.00 -8.35
C ASP A 148 -3.34 -18.40 -7.78
N ARG A 149 -3.95 -17.54 -6.96
CA ARG A 149 -5.16 -17.86 -6.18
C ARG A 149 -6.41 -17.17 -6.71
N HIS A 150 -6.27 -16.00 -7.34
CA HIS A 150 -7.41 -15.21 -7.86
C HIS A 150 -7.28 -14.85 -9.34
N PRO A 151 -6.98 -15.81 -10.24
CA PRO A 151 -6.71 -15.48 -11.65
C PRO A 151 -7.92 -14.86 -12.37
N HIS A 152 -9.13 -15.04 -11.83
CA HIS A 152 -10.35 -14.41 -12.34
C HIS A 152 -10.36 -12.88 -12.17
N LEU A 153 -9.64 -12.32 -11.18
CA LEU A 153 -9.53 -10.87 -10.97
C LEU A 153 -8.66 -10.19 -12.03
N LEU A 154 -7.71 -10.92 -12.63
CA LEU A 154 -6.77 -10.38 -13.62
C LEU A 154 -7.48 -9.80 -14.86
N ALA A 155 -8.69 -10.26 -15.17
CA ALA A 155 -9.47 -9.71 -16.29
C ALA A 155 -9.82 -8.22 -16.10
N GLU A 156 -9.94 -7.76 -14.85
CA GLU A 156 -10.26 -6.37 -14.51
C GLU A 156 -9.00 -5.54 -14.20
N ILE A 157 -7.86 -6.18 -13.96
CA ILE A 157 -6.62 -5.50 -13.59
C ILE A 157 -5.98 -4.87 -14.84
N ARG A 158 -5.96 -3.53 -14.82
CA ARG A 158 -5.42 -2.69 -15.90
C ARG A 158 -3.92 -2.49 -15.81
N GLY A 159 -3.34 -2.66 -14.62
CA GLY A 159 -1.91 -2.54 -14.43
C GLY A 159 -1.45 -2.86 -13.01
N ILE A 160 -0.17 -3.17 -12.92
CA ILE A 160 0.59 -3.40 -11.68
C ILE A 160 1.70 -2.35 -11.63
N SER A 161 1.91 -1.66 -10.51
CA SER A 161 3.11 -0.86 -10.29
C SER A 161 3.94 -1.51 -9.18
N GLU A 162 5.20 -1.82 -9.45
CA GLU A 162 6.08 -2.53 -8.52
C GLU A 162 7.24 -1.64 -8.06
N GLU A 163 7.39 -1.55 -6.74
CA GLU A 163 8.30 -0.65 -6.03
C GLU A 163 9.75 -1.16 -6.04
N THR A 164 9.95 -2.47 -5.86
CA THR A 164 11.26 -3.01 -5.46
C THR A 164 12.00 -3.72 -6.57
N THR A 165 13.30 -3.88 -6.38
CA THR A 165 14.15 -4.69 -7.27
C THR A 165 13.70 -6.17 -7.29
N THR A 166 13.29 -6.70 -6.14
CA THR A 166 12.88 -8.11 -6.00
C THR A 166 11.56 -8.38 -6.75
N GLY A 167 10.54 -7.55 -6.53
CA GLY A 167 9.27 -7.72 -7.23
C GLY A 167 9.42 -7.50 -8.73
N VAL A 168 10.26 -6.53 -9.17
CA VAL A 168 10.57 -6.35 -10.60
C VAL A 168 11.21 -7.60 -11.19
N HIS A 169 12.13 -8.26 -10.48
CA HIS A 169 12.72 -9.51 -10.94
C HIS A 169 11.65 -10.59 -11.15
N ARG A 170 10.73 -10.75 -10.17
CA ARG A 170 9.61 -11.70 -10.25
C ARG A 170 8.69 -11.40 -11.45
N LEU A 171 8.38 -10.13 -11.70
CA LEU A 171 7.60 -9.71 -12.87
C LEU A 171 8.30 -10.09 -14.19
N TYR A 172 9.62 -9.91 -14.29
CA TYR A 172 10.37 -10.33 -15.46
C TYR A 172 10.44 -11.85 -15.63
N GLU A 173 10.49 -12.62 -14.55
CA GLU A 173 10.39 -14.09 -14.59
C GLU A 173 9.03 -14.52 -15.13
N MET A 174 7.94 -13.99 -14.57
CA MET A 174 6.58 -14.24 -15.06
C MET A 174 6.41 -13.84 -16.52
N MET A 175 6.99 -12.72 -16.94
CA MET A 175 6.97 -12.28 -18.35
C MET A 175 7.70 -13.27 -19.26
N ARG A 176 8.90 -13.71 -18.87
CA ARG A 176 9.70 -14.70 -19.62
C ARG A 176 8.97 -16.06 -19.73
N ASN A 177 8.21 -16.42 -18.70
CA ASN A 177 7.42 -17.66 -18.68
C ASN A 177 6.06 -17.54 -19.39
N GLY A 178 5.64 -16.34 -19.82
CA GLY A 178 4.30 -16.10 -20.40
C GLY A 178 3.15 -16.13 -19.38
N GLU A 179 3.49 -15.98 -18.09
CA GLU A 179 2.59 -16.07 -16.95
C GLU A 179 2.05 -14.69 -16.52
N LEU A 180 2.77 -13.61 -16.80
CA LEU A 180 2.33 -12.25 -16.46
C LEU A 180 1.08 -11.86 -17.27
N LYS A 181 -0.06 -11.64 -16.60
CA LYS A 181 -1.36 -11.42 -17.25
C LYS A 181 -1.84 -9.96 -17.28
N ALA A 182 -1.12 -9.04 -16.66
CA ALA A 182 -1.41 -7.61 -16.70
C ALA A 182 -0.14 -6.80 -17.01
N PRO A 183 -0.25 -5.62 -17.65
CA PRO A 183 0.88 -4.71 -17.82
C PRO A 183 1.47 -4.33 -16.45
N ALA A 184 2.80 -4.25 -16.37
CA ALA A 184 3.49 -3.87 -15.15
C ALA A 184 4.43 -2.68 -15.37
N PHE A 185 4.38 -1.71 -14.46
CA PHE A 185 5.28 -0.56 -14.39
C PHE A 185 6.34 -0.82 -13.32
N ASN A 186 7.60 -0.83 -13.76
CA ASN A 186 8.76 -0.87 -12.89
C ASN A 186 9.01 0.54 -12.33
N VAL A 187 8.58 0.78 -11.08
CA VAL A 187 8.82 2.04 -10.38
C VAL A 187 10.25 2.10 -9.87
N ASN A 188 10.80 0.95 -9.43
CA ASN A 188 12.16 0.82 -8.89
C ASN A 188 13.21 1.53 -9.76
N ASP A 189 13.17 1.29 -11.07
CA ASP A 189 14.20 1.75 -12.01
C ASP A 189 14.01 3.20 -12.48
N SER A 190 12.99 3.89 -11.99
CA SER A 190 12.98 5.35 -12.08
C SER A 190 14.24 5.90 -11.39
N VAL A 191 14.94 6.83 -12.04
CA VAL A 191 16.22 7.35 -11.52
C VAL A 191 16.03 8.00 -10.14
N THR A 192 14.91 8.71 -9.95
CA THR A 192 14.54 9.34 -8.68
C THR A 192 14.12 8.35 -7.59
N LYS A 193 13.92 7.07 -7.93
CA LYS A 193 13.68 5.98 -6.98
C LYS A 193 15.00 5.28 -6.65
N SER A 194 15.50 4.43 -7.56
CA SER A 194 16.67 3.59 -7.33
C SER A 194 17.93 4.34 -6.84
N LYS A 195 18.16 5.58 -7.29
CA LYS A 195 19.38 6.34 -6.94
C LYS A 195 19.22 7.19 -5.69
N PHE A 196 18.01 7.30 -5.15
CA PHE A 196 17.74 8.05 -3.94
C PHE A 196 17.27 7.14 -2.82
N ASP A 197 16.14 6.47 -3.01
CA ASP A 197 15.53 5.60 -2.01
C ASP A 197 16.48 4.48 -1.58
N ASN A 198 16.85 3.60 -2.53
CA ASN A 198 17.63 2.39 -2.21
C ASN A 198 19.02 2.70 -1.64
N LEU A 199 19.58 3.90 -1.91
CA LEU A 199 20.91 4.30 -1.46
C LEU A 199 20.86 5.19 -0.22
N TYR A 200 20.20 6.34 -0.32
CA TYR A 200 20.16 7.34 0.74
C TYR A 200 19.12 7.01 1.80
N GLY A 201 17.98 6.40 1.43
CA GLY A 201 17.01 5.89 2.40
C GLY A 201 17.64 4.82 3.30
N VAL A 202 18.39 3.87 2.73
CA VAL A 202 19.12 2.85 3.51
C VAL A 202 20.25 3.48 4.34
N ARG A 203 20.98 4.46 3.79
CA ARG A 203 22.02 5.18 4.55
C ARG A 203 21.47 5.84 5.83
N GLU A 204 20.26 6.37 5.76
CA GLU A 204 19.59 7.01 6.91
C GLU A 204 19.01 5.98 7.88
N SER A 205 18.28 4.98 7.36
CA SER A 205 17.48 4.05 8.16
C SER A 205 18.25 2.84 8.71
N LEU A 206 19.30 2.36 8.05
CA LEU A 206 20.03 1.17 8.50
C LEU A 206 20.70 1.38 9.86
N VAL A 207 21.43 2.49 10.01
CA VAL A 207 22.12 2.80 11.27
C VAL A 207 21.12 3.14 12.36
N ASP A 208 19.98 3.76 12.01
CA ASP A 208 18.90 4.02 12.95
C ASP A 208 18.28 2.72 13.47
N GLY A 209 17.97 1.76 12.58
CA GLY A 209 17.44 0.45 12.95
C GLY A 209 18.38 -0.40 13.80
N ILE A 210 19.70 -0.27 13.64
CA ILE A 210 20.69 -0.96 14.49
C ILE A 210 20.76 -0.34 15.90
N LYS A 211 20.48 0.97 16.03
CA LYS A 211 20.66 1.71 17.28
C LYS A 211 19.45 1.65 18.22
N ARG A 212 18.25 1.43 17.70
CA ARG A 212 16.99 1.37 18.46
C ARG A 212 16.73 -0.04 19.00
#